data_AF-A0A967FNX2-F1
#
_entry.id   AF-A0A967FNX2-F1
#
_cell.length_a   1.000
_cell.length_b   1.000
_cell.length_c   1.000
_cell.angle_alpha   90.00
_cell.angle_beta   90.00
_cell.angle_gamma   90.00
#
_symmetry.space_group_name_H-M   'P 1'
#
loop_
_entity.id
_entity.type
_entity.pdbx_description
1 polymer ?
#
loop_
_entity_poly.entity_id
_entity_poly.type
_entity_poly.pdbx_seq_one_letter_code
_entity_poly.pdbx_strand_id
1 'polypeptide(L)' 'MAKQKFIDAVRGKRTASPPWVPYAGMHCAFVINEPADKYLQDPAILARGLVETAKKYKA' A
#
# COMPACT_ATOMS: atom_id res chain seq x y z
N MET A 1 7.70 -0.02 -11.78
CA MET A 1 7.35 -1.29 -12.46
C MET A 1 6.01 -1.86 -11.98
N ALA A 2 5.75 -1.96 -10.67
CA ALA A 2 4.46 -2.44 -10.14
C ALA A 2 3.23 -1.61 -10.55
N LYS A 3 3.35 -0.27 -10.56
CA LYS A 3 2.26 0.67 -10.95
C LYS A 3 1.66 0.35 -12.32
N GLN A 4 2.48 0.29 -13.37
CA GLN A 4 1.98 0.08 -14.73
C GLN A 4 1.40 -1.33 -14.91
N LYS A 5 2.05 -2.34 -14.30
CA LYS A 5 1.55 -3.72 -14.29
C LYS A 5 0.16 -3.84 -13.66
N PHE A 6 -0.09 -3.13 -12.56
CA PHE A 6 -1.41 -3.07 -11.94
C PHE A 6 -2.45 -2.40 -12.85
N ILE A 7 -2.11 -1.23 -13.42
CA ILE A 7 -2.97 -0.50 -14.35
C ILE A 7 -3.35 -1.36 -15.57
N ASP A 8 -2.39 -2.09 -16.13
CA ASP A 8 -2.64 -2.94 -17.29
C ASP A 8 -3.54 -4.13 -16.92
N ALA A 9 -3.36 -4.74 -15.74
CA ALA A 9 -4.23 -5.82 -15.26
C ALA A 9 -5.68 -5.36 -15.04
N VAL A 10 -5.91 -4.21 -14.38
CA VAL A 10 -7.28 -3.69 -14.17
C VAL A 10 -7.94 -3.22 -15.46
N ARG A 11 -7.14 -2.92 -16.49
CA ARG A 11 -7.63 -2.63 -17.86
C ARG A 11 -7.82 -3.89 -18.71
N GLY A 12 -7.66 -5.09 -18.14
CA GLY A 12 -7.84 -6.35 -18.84
C GLY A 12 -6.75 -6.70 -19.85
N LYS A 13 -5.59 -6.03 -19.79
CA LYS A 13 -4.44 -6.37 -20.65
C LYS A 13 -3.66 -7.54 -20.06
N ARG A 14 -3.01 -8.32 -20.94
CA ARG A 14 -2.11 -9.39 -20.52
C ARG A 14 -0.90 -8.84 -19.77
N THR A 15 -0.63 -9.38 -18.59
CA THR A 15 0.59 -9.12 -17.81
C THR A 15 1.44 -10.39 -17.73
N ALA A 16 2.76 -10.25 -17.54
CA ALA A 16 3.67 -11.41 -17.42
C ALA A 16 3.35 -12.30 -16.20
N SER A 17 2.78 -11.71 -15.15
CA SER A 17 2.22 -12.41 -13.99
C SER A 17 1.16 -11.52 -13.33
N PRO A 18 0.31 -12.03 -12.43
CA PRO A 18 -0.64 -11.19 -11.69
C PRO A 18 0.10 -10.10 -10.88
N PRO A 19 -0.37 -8.84 -10.88
CA PRO A 19 0.11 -7.84 -9.93
C PRO A 19 -0.40 -8.14 -8.52
N TRP A 20 0.36 -7.72 -7.52
CA TRP A 20 -0.02 -7.81 -6.10
C TRP A 20 -0.03 -6.40 -5.51
N VAL A 21 -1.06 -6.07 -4.74
CA VAL A 21 -1.17 -4.81 -4.00
C VAL A 21 -1.80 -5.13 -2.64
N PRO A 22 -1.13 -4.85 -1.51
CA PRO A 22 -1.71 -5.09 -0.19
C PRO A 22 -2.81 -4.05 0.11
N TYR A 23 -3.85 -4.49 0.81
CA TYR A 23 -4.88 -3.58 1.31
C TYR A 23 -4.32 -2.72 2.45
N ALA A 24 -4.12 -1.43 2.20
CA ALA A 24 -3.59 -0.45 3.15
C ALA A 24 -4.71 0.28 3.90
N GLY A 25 -4.84 -0.01 5.20
CA GLY A 25 -5.86 0.56 6.10
C GLY A 25 -5.28 0.75 7.51
N MET A 26 -6.04 0.43 8.56
CA MET A 26 -5.54 0.56 9.95
C MET A 26 -4.30 -0.31 10.24
N HIS A 27 -4.07 -1.36 9.45
CA HIS A 27 -2.86 -2.18 9.58
C HIS A 27 -1.57 -1.35 9.35
N CYS A 28 -1.62 -0.27 8.56
CA CYS A 28 -0.48 0.61 8.33
C CYS A 28 -0.05 1.32 9.61
N ALA A 29 -1.00 1.68 10.48
CA ALA A 29 -0.73 2.27 11.79
C ALA A 29 0.07 1.28 12.66
N PHE A 30 -0.33 0.01 12.68
CA PHE A 30 0.37 -1.06 13.38
C PHE A 30 1.82 -1.24 12.87
N VAL A 31 2.05 -1.16 11.56
CA VAL A 31 3.39 -1.33 10.96
C VAL A 31 4.38 -0.26 11.45
N ILE A 32 3.90 0.95 11.74
CA ILE A 32 4.73 2.06 12.23
C ILE A 32 4.59 2.32 13.74
N ASN A 33 3.94 1.40 14.46
CA ASN A 33 3.70 1.50 15.90
C ASN A 33 2.96 2.78 16.33
N GLU A 34 1.95 3.19 15.56
CA GLU A 34 1.08 4.32 15.87
C GLU A 34 -0.36 3.83 16.17
N PRO A 35 -1.09 4.51 17.08
CA PRO A 35 -2.54 4.32 17.25
C PRO A 35 -3.31 4.60 15.96
N ALA A 36 -4.37 3.82 15.70
CA ALA A 36 -5.10 3.90 14.45
C ALA A 36 -5.92 5.21 14.30
N ASP A 37 -6.47 5.71 15.39
CA ASP A 37 -7.18 7.00 15.46
C ASP A 37 -6.26 8.17 15.10
N LYS A 38 -5.05 8.19 15.66
CA LYS A 38 -4.01 9.17 15.32
C LYS A 38 -3.54 9.03 13.87
N TYR A 39 -3.29 7.80 13.43
CA TYR A 39 -2.87 7.51 12.05
C TYR A 39 -3.87 8.06 11.04
N LEU A 40 -5.18 7.90 11.25
CA LEU A 40 -6.22 8.34 10.30
C LEU A 40 -6.45 9.86 10.25
N GLN A 41 -5.86 10.62 11.17
CA GLN A 41 -6.07 12.07 11.29
C GLN A 41 -4.85 12.90 10.92
N ASP A 42 -3.66 12.30 10.86
CA ASP A 42 -2.41 13.00 10.55
C ASP A 42 -1.87 12.59 9.15
N PRO A 43 -1.80 13.53 8.19
CA PRO A 43 -1.37 13.22 6.83
C PRO A 43 0.10 12.77 6.72
N ALA A 44 0.99 13.25 7.60
CA ALA A 44 2.38 12.83 7.61
C ALA A 44 2.52 11.39 8.12
N ILE A 45 1.74 11.04 9.15
CA ILE A 45 1.70 9.69 9.71
C ILE A 45 1.05 8.71 8.71
N LEU A 46 -0.01 9.12 8.02
CA LEU A 46 -0.63 8.38 6.91
C LEU A 46 0.41 8.01 5.84
N ALA A 47 1.11 9.01 5.32
CA ALA A 47 2.10 8.81 4.27
C ALA A 47 3.22 7.86 4.71
N ARG A 48 3.71 8.02 5.94
CA ARG A 48 4.74 7.15 6.53
C ARG A 48 4.26 5.71 6.62
N GLY A 49 3.05 5.47 7.16
CA GLY A 49 2.52 4.11 7.29
C GLY A 49 2.31 3.41 5.95
N LEU A 50 1.82 4.12 4.94
CA LEU A 50 1.68 3.58 3.58
C LEU A 50 3.04 3.14 3.00
N VAL A 51 4.05 4.00 3.11
CA VAL A 51 5.39 3.75 2.55
C VAL A 51 6.08 2.58 3.27
N GLU A 52 6.03 2.52 4.59
CA GLU A 52 6.64 1.43 5.36
C GLU A 52 5.93 0.09 5.14
N THR A 53 4.59 0.09 5.03
CA THR A 53 3.82 -1.08 4.60
C THR A 53 4.23 -1.57 3.22
N ALA A 54 4.34 -0.67 2.23
CA ALA A 54 4.74 -1.05 0.88
C ALA A 54 6.14 -1.69 0.85
N LYS A 55 7.09 -1.14 1.61
CA LYS A 55 8.44 -1.72 1.78
C LYS A 55 8.38 -3.11 2.42
N LYS A 56 7.62 -3.27 3.51
CA LYS A 56 7.49 -4.54 4.24
C LYS A 56 6.94 -5.67 3.37
N TYR A 57 5.91 -5.39 2.56
CA TYR A 57 5.27 -6.38 1.71
C TYR A 57 5.83 -6.46 0.29
N LYS A 58 6.87 -5.68 -0.03
CA LYS A 58 7.51 -5.63 -1.35
C LYS A 58 6.49 -5.36 -2.48
N ALA A 59 5.59 -4.41 -2.22
CA ALA A 59 4.52 -3.99 -3.14
C ALA A 59 5.01 -3.01 -4.21
#